data_AF-A0A1V5EA69-F1
#
_entry.id   AF-A0A1V5EA69-F1
#
_cell.length_a   1.000
_cell.length_b   1.000
_cell.length_c   1.000
_cell.angle_alpha   90.00
_cell.angle_beta   90.00
_cell.angle_gamma   90.00
#
_symmetry.space_group_name_H-M   'P 1'
#
loop_
_entity.id
_entity.type
_entity.pdbx_description
1 polymer ?
#
loop_
_entity_poly.entity_id
_entity_poly.type
_entity_poly.pdbx_seq_one_letter_code
_entity_poly.pdbx_strand_id
1 'polypeptide(L)'
;MSVNYNRDVEVFPVVKRILGKITGGDSFYQSPTDMGVNRAGFSIVDDGVTREASKQEILRRYFRYRCEYAMGFADRETVQRVELFMKDFVIRPEDRAVVKPAWEAARQGQALDKGNEGIFCGAAIELKDGTIITGNNSALMHASSSLVLHAIKHLADIPAKIKLLPDTITNSVRNLKTDILNERTVSLDLEETLIALSISATTNPAAQLAIEKLTELRNCEVHMTHIPTPGDEAGLRRLGVNLTSEPHFSTKNLFMP
;
A
#
# COMPACT_ATOMS: atom_id res chain seq x y z
N MET A 1 -16.47 -0.55 33.17
CA MET A 1 -15.96 -1.71 32.38
C MET A 1 -14.66 -1.26 31.74
N SER A 2 -13.57 -2.01 31.91
CA SER A 2 -12.26 -1.71 31.32
C SER A 2 -11.84 -2.83 30.38
N VAL A 3 -10.92 -2.53 29.45
CA VAL A 3 -10.41 -3.50 28.47
C VAL A 3 -8.97 -3.86 28.83
N ASN A 4 -8.65 -5.15 28.78
CA ASN A 4 -7.30 -5.69 28.97
C ASN A 4 -7.10 -6.93 28.07
N TYR A 5 -5.90 -7.49 28.01
CA TYR A 5 -5.59 -8.64 27.13
C TYR A 5 -5.21 -9.88 27.94
N ASN A 6 -5.48 -11.07 27.38
CA ASN A 6 -5.43 -12.36 28.09
C ASN A 6 -4.14 -12.56 28.89
N ARG A 7 -2.98 -12.27 28.31
CA ARG A 7 -1.67 -12.43 28.97
C ARG A 7 -1.60 -11.69 30.31
N ASP A 8 -2.02 -10.43 30.36
CA ASP A 8 -1.94 -9.61 31.58
C ASP A 8 -2.97 -10.07 32.62
N VAL A 9 -4.19 -10.41 32.17
CA VAL A 9 -5.25 -10.95 33.05
C VAL A 9 -4.82 -12.28 33.68
N GLU A 10 -4.24 -13.18 32.89
CA GLU A 10 -3.79 -14.51 33.33
C GLU A 10 -2.62 -14.42 34.32
N VAL A 11 -1.68 -13.50 34.10
CA VAL A 11 -0.46 -13.38 34.91
C VAL A 11 -0.68 -12.55 36.19
N PHE A 12 -1.69 -11.68 36.22
CA PHE A 12 -1.91 -10.74 37.31
C PHE A 12 -2.03 -11.36 38.71
N PRO A 13 -2.70 -12.51 38.94
CA PRO A 13 -2.74 -13.12 40.27
C PRO A 13 -1.35 -13.45 40.84
N VAL A 14 -0.41 -13.83 39.99
CA VAL A 14 0.98 -14.11 40.38
C VAL A 14 1.69 -12.80 40.73
N VAL A 15 1.59 -11.80 39.86
CA VAL A 15 2.18 -10.46 40.07
C VAL A 15 1.65 -9.82 41.35
N LYS A 16 0.34 -9.90 41.62
CA LYS A 16 -0.31 -9.40 42.83
C LYS A 16 0.31 -9.98 44.10
N ARG A 17 0.59 -11.29 44.12
CA ARG A 17 1.25 -11.97 45.27
C ARG A 17 2.70 -11.54 45.44
N ILE A 18 3.43 -11.39 44.34
CA ILE A 18 4.82 -10.91 44.35
C ILE A 18 4.88 -9.49 44.92
N LEU A 19 4.02 -8.60 44.42
CA LEU A 19 3.93 -7.21 44.90
C LEU A 19 3.62 -7.16 46.39
N GLY A 20 2.64 -7.93 46.86
CA GLY A 20 2.32 -7.96 48.28
C GLY A 20 3.48 -8.43 49.17
N LYS A 21 4.26 -9.42 48.72
CA LYS A 21 5.48 -9.84 49.42
C LYS A 21 6.55 -8.74 49.47
N ILE A 22 6.75 -8.01 48.36
CA ILE A 22 7.74 -6.93 48.27
C ILE A 22 7.34 -5.74 49.14
N THR A 23 6.05 -5.40 49.19
CA THR A 23 5.53 -4.23 49.92
C THR A 23 5.16 -4.52 51.37
N GLY A 24 5.35 -5.76 51.84
CA GLY A 24 5.08 -6.14 53.23
C GLY A 24 3.60 -6.12 53.62
N GLY A 25 2.69 -6.29 52.65
CA GLY A 25 1.24 -6.18 52.86
C GLY A 25 0.44 -6.56 51.62
N ASP A 26 -0.84 -6.19 51.55
CA ASP A 26 -1.62 -6.42 50.33
C ASP A 26 -1.12 -5.55 49.16
N SER A 27 -1.24 -6.07 47.94
CA SER A 27 -0.95 -5.31 46.73
C SER A 27 -1.87 -4.09 46.63
N PHE A 28 -1.28 -2.93 46.35
CA PHE A 28 -2.02 -1.68 46.10
C PHE A 28 -2.75 -1.66 44.75
N TYR A 29 -2.40 -2.55 43.80
CA TYR A 29 -3.17 -2.77 42.58
C TYR A 29 -4.21 -3.88 42.77
N GLN A 30 -5.45 -3.61 42.34
CA GLN A 30 -6.55 -4.57 42.40
C GLN A 30 -6.85 -5.25 41.06
N SER A 31 -6.40 -4.65 39.95
CA SER A 31 -6.51 -5.20 38.60
C SER A 31 -5.30 -4.83 37.73
N PRO A 32 -5.10 -5.50 36.57
CA PRO A 32 -4.12 -5.07 35.57
C PRO A 32 -4.39 -3.65 35.04
N THR A 33 -5.66 -3.23 35.02
CA THR A 33 -6.04 -1.87 34.60
C THR A 33 -5.54 -0.84 35.60
N ASP A 34 -5.66 -1.10 36.90
CA ASP A 34 -5.18 -0.20 37.96
C ASP A 34 -3.65 -0.08 37.94
N MET A 35 -2.97 -1.15 37.53
CA MET A 35 -1.52 -1.17 37.32
C MET A 35 -1.10 -0.38 36.06
N GLY A 36 -2.03 -0.18 35.13
CA GLY A 36 -1.81 0.58 33.91
C GLY A 36 -1.78 2.08 34.15
N VAL A 37 -0.84 2.77 33.52
CA VAL A 37 -0.72 4.23 33.55
C VAL A 37 -1.15 4.90 32.25
N ASN A 38 -1.82 4.15 31.35
CA ASN A 38 -2.16 4.63 30.02
C ASN A 38 -3.19 5.78 30.09
N ARG A 39 -2.83 6.93 29.50
CA ARG A 39 -3.70 8.09 29.38
C ARG A 39 -4.13 8.41 27.95
N ALA A 40 -3.71 7.61 26.95
CA ALA A 40 -3.94 7.91 25.53
C ALA A 40 -5.43 8.07 25.18
N GLY A 41 -6.32 7.23 25.74
CA GLY A 41 -7.76 7.33 25.49
C GLY A 41 -8.39 8.63 26.00
N PHE A 42 -7.79 9.28 27.01
CA PHE A 42 -8.26 10.58 27.51
C PHE A 42 -7.80 11.75 26.65
N SER A 43 -6.85 11.51 25.74
CA SER A 43 -6.31 12.52 24.83
C SER A 43 -6.97 12.49 23.45
N ILE A 44 -7.99 11.67 23.24
CA ILE A 44 -8.77 11.65 22.00
C ILE A 44 -9.65 12.90 21.98
N VAL A 45 -9.32 13.83 21.09
CA VAL A 45 -10.08 15.09 20.90
C VAL A 45 -11.23 14.92 19.90
N ASP A 46 -11.12 13.94 19.00
CA ASP A 46 -12.13 13.59 18.01
C ASP A 46 -12.24 12.06 17.87
N ASP A 47 -13.33 11.51 18.41
CA ASP A 47 -13.64 10.07 18.35
C ASP A 47 -13.95 9.62 16.92
N GLY A 48 -14.63 10.45 16.13
CA GLY A 48 -15.03 10.12 14.77
C GLY A 48 -13.82 9.87 13.86
N VAL A 49 -12.85 10.80 13.89
CA VAL A 49 -11.59 10.68 13.13
C VAL A 49 -10.77 9.48 13.62
N THR A 50 -10.69 9.27 14.93
CA THR A 50 -9.93 8.15 15.50
C THR A 50 -10.53 6.81 15.09
N ARG A 51 -11.86 6.69 15.12
CA ARG A 51 -12.58 5.47 14.71
C ARG A 51 -12.38 5.22 13.22
N GLU A 52 -12.51 6.23 12.37
CA GLU A 52 -12.29 6.05 10.94
C GLU A 52 -10.85 5.63 10.62
N ALA A 53 -9.86 6.30 11.21
CA ALA A 53 -8.45 5.92 11.07
C ALA A 53 -8.19 4.46 11.52
N SER A 54 -8.82 4.02 12.60
CA SER A 54 -8.70 2.64 13.08
C SER A 54 -9.31 1.62 12.12
N LYS A 55 -10.45 1.93 11.49
CA LYS A 55 -11.07 1.07 10.45
C LYS A 55 -10.18 0.96 9.22
N GLN A 56 -9.60 2.08 8.77
CA GLN A 56 -8.65 2.08 7.66
C GLN A 56 -7.41 1.24 7.97
N GLU A 57 -6.92 1.24 9.22
CA GLU A 57 -5.83 0.36 9.62
C GLU A 57 -6.22 -1.12 9.61
N ILE A 58 -7.43 -1.48 10.05
CA ILE A 58 -7.93 -2.86 9.93
C ILE A 58 -7.96 -3.28 8.45
N LEU A 59 -8.40 -2.41 7.54
CA LEU A 59 -8.36 -2.67 6.09
C LEU A 59 -6.93 -2.87 5.57
N ARG A 60 -5.97 -2.02 5.98
CA ARG A 60 -4.56 -2.21 5.62
C ARG A 60 -4.04 -3.58 6.07
N ARG A 61 -4.35 -3.99 7.31
CA ARG A 61 -3.98 -5.32 7.84
C ARG A 61 -4.67 -6.45 7.09
N TYR A 62 -5.94 -6.29 6.74
CA TYR A 62 -6.71 -7.27 5.97
C TYR A 62 -6.01 -7.59 4.64
N PHE A 63 -5.69 -6.56 3.84
CA PHE A 63 -4.99 -6.76 2.57
C PHE A 63 -3.59 -7.33 2.78
N ARG A 64 -2.84 -6.80 3.75
CA ARG A 64 -1.47 -7.23 4.01
C ARG A 64 -1.38 -8.71 4.39
N TYR A 65 -2.22 -9.16 5.31
CA TYR A 65 -2.21 -10.57 5.75
C TYR A 65 -2.66 -11.52 4.64
N ARG A 66 -3.59 -11.10 3.77
CA ARG A 66 -3.95 -11.89 2.58
C ARG A 66 -2.77 -12.04 1.62
N CYS A 67 -1.99 -10.98 1.39
CA CYS A 67 -0.78 -11.05 0.57
C CYS A 67 0.33 -11.87 1.23
N GLU A 68 0.60 -11.66 2.52
CA GLU A 68 1.57 -12.45 3.29
C GLU A 68 1.21 -13.95 3.25
N TYR A 69 -0.07 -14.30 3.37
CA TYR A 69 -0.53 -15.69 3.23
C TYR A 69 -0.30 -16.24 1.81
N ALA A 70 -0.64 -15.48 0.77
CA ALA A 70 -0.40 -15.89 -0.62
C ALA A 70 1.09 -16.09 -0.95
N MET A 71 1.97 -15.36 -0.27
CA MET A 71 3.43 -15.49 -0.38
C MET A 71 4.02 -16.56 0.56
N GLY A 72 3.21 -17.18 1.43
CA GLY A 72 3.65 -18.20 2.38
C GLY A 72 4.36 -17.66 3.63
N PHE A 73 4.22 -16.37 3.94
CA PHE A 73 4.80 -15.73 5.13
C PHE A 73 3.87 -15.69 6.35
N ALA A 74 2.57 -15.94 6.14
CA ALA A 74 1.58 -15.99 7.21
C ALA A 74 0.75 -17.28 7.14
N ASP A 75 0.13 -17.65 8.25
CA ASP A 75 -0.80 -18.76 8.34
C ASP A 75 -2.23 -18.33 8.01
N ARG A 76 -3.09 -19.32 7.79
CA ARG A 76 -4.51 -19.09 7.51
C ARG A 76 -5.24 -18.47 8.70
N GLU A 77 -4.81 -18.80 9.92
CA GLU A 77 -5.42 -18.31 11.16
C GLU A 77 -5.29 -16.78 11.28
N THR A 78 -4.13 -16.21 10.91
CA THR A 78 -3.92 -14.75 10.88
C THR A 78 -4.93 -14.04 9.96
N VAL A 79 -5.18 -14.60 8.76
CA VAL A 79 -6.16 -14.04 7.82
C VAL A 79 -7.58 -14.15 8.38
N GLN A 80 -7.95 -15.30 8.94
CA GLN A 80 -9.28 -15.51 9.53
C GLN A 80 -9.57 -14.55 10.68
N ARG A 81 -8.54 -14.23 11.50
CA ARG A 81 -8.69 -13.30 12.61
C ARG A 81 -9.00 -11.88 12.15
N VAL A 82 -8.32 -11.38 11.12
CA VAL A 82 -8.62 -10.05 10.58
C VAL A 82 -9.95 -10.02 9.83
N GLU A 83 -10.35 -11.12 9.18
CA GLU A 83 -11.68 -11.26 8.59
C GLU A 83 -12.80 -11.22 9.64
N LEU A 84 -12.56 -11.77 10.83
CA LEU A 84 -13.49 -11.67 11.95
C LEU A 84 -13.63 -10.22 12.41
N PHE A 85 -12.52 -9.49 12.57
CA PHE A 85 -12.59 -8.05 12.89
C PHE A 85 -13.34 -7.25 11.83
N MET A 86 -13.10 -7.51 10.54
CA MET A 86 -13.85 -6.88 9.46
C MET A 86 -15.37 -7.09 9.62
N LYS A 87 -15.80 -8.30 9.99
CA LYS A 87 -17.23 -8.61 10.25
C LYS A 87 -17.75 -7.91 11.51
N ASP A 88 -17.02 -8.00 12.61
CA ASP A 88 -17.42 -7.42 13.90
C ASP A 88 -17.61 -5.90 13.82
N PHE A 89 -16.78 -5.23 13.03
CA PHE A 89 -16.82 -3.79 12.83
C PHE A 89 -17.58 -3.36 11.57
N VAL A 90 -18.21 -4.30 10.85
CA VAL A 90 -18.99 -4.06 9.62
C VAL A 90 -18.19 -3.26 8.58
N ILE A 91 -16.94 -3.66 8.37
CA ILE A 91 -16.01 -3.06 7.42
C ILE A 91 -15.97 -3.96 6.18
N ARG A 92 -15.99 -3.34 5.00
CA ARG A 92 -15.83 -4.02 3.71
C ARG A 92 -14.57 -3.52 3.00
N PRO A 93 -13.91 -4.36 2.19
CA PRO A 93 -12.74 -3.95 1.40
C PRO A 93 -12.95 -2.63 0.63
N GLU A 94 -14.16 -2.45 0.10
CA GLU A 94 -14.59 -1.30 -0.67
C GLU A 94 -14.73 0.00 0.13
N ASP A 95 -14.71 -0.05 1.46
CA ASP A 95 -14.76 1.13 2.32
C ASP A 95 -13.40 1.87 2.33
N ARG A 96 -12.35 1.28 1.72
CA ARG A 96 -11.13 1.99 1.34
C ARG A 96 -11.31 2.62 -0.04
N ALA A 97 -11.26 3.95 -0.11
CA ALA A 97 -11.61 4.74 -1.30
C ALA A 97 -10.89 4.32 -2.59
N VAL A 98 -9.63 3.87 -2.48
CA VAL A 98 -8.79 3.49 -3.62
C VAL A 98 -9.01 2.07 -4.15
N VAL A 99 -9.79 1.22 -3.47
CA VAL A 99 -9.98 -0.19 -3.86
C VAL A 99 -10.82 -0.32 -5.13
N LYS A 100 -12.04 0.23 -5.14
CA LYS A 100 -12.93 0.20 -6.31
C LYS A 100 -12.30 0.84 -7.56
N PRO A 101 -11.70 2.04 -7.48
CA PRO A 101 -11.06 2.67 -8.64
C PRO A 101 -9.92 1.84 -9.22
N ALA A 102 -9.15 1.11 -8.39
CA ALA A 102 -8.11 0.22 -8.89
C ALA A 102 -8.70 -0.98 -9.65
N TRP A 103 -9.79 -1.57 -9.15
CA TRP A 103 -10.50 -2.65 -9.86
C TRP A 103 -11.08 -2.15 -11.19
N GLU A 104 -11.68 -0.97 -11.21
CA GLU A 104 -12.21 -0.33 -12.41
C GLU A 104 -11.09 -0.04 -13.42
N ALA A 105 -9.92 0.41 -12.97
CA ALA A 105 -8.77 0.64 -13.83
C ALA A 105 -8.28 -0.65 -14.51
N ALA A 106 -8.27 -1.78 -13.78
CA ALA A 106 -7.95 -3.09 -14.35
C ALA A 106 -8.99 -3.52 -15.41
N ARG A 107 -10.29 -3.35 -15.12
CA ARG A 107 -11.39 -3.67 -16.05
C ARG A 107 -11.36 -2.79 -17.30
N GLN A 108 -11.05 -1.50 -17.15
CA GLN A 108 -10.87 -0.58 -18.27
C GLN A 108 -9.65 -0.97 -19.11
N GLY A 109 -8.55 -1.36 -18.49
CA GLY A 109 -7.37 -1.91 -19.18
C GLY A 109 -7.75 -3.11 -20.04
N GLN A 110 -8.52 -4.04 -19.49
CA GLN A 110 -9.03 -5.20 -20.21
C GLN A 110 -9.95 -4.81 -21.38
N ALA A 111 -10.90 -3.90 -21.17
CA ALA A 111 -11.83 -3.46 -22.20
C ALA A 111 -11.15 -2.74 -23.37
N LEU A 112 -10.03 -2.07 -23.10
CA LEU A 112 -9.24 -1.33 -24.09
C LEU A 112 -8.06 -2.15 -24.65
N ASP A 113 -7.94 -3.43 -24.29
CA ASP A 113 -6.80 -4.30 -24.58
C ASP A 113 -5.44 -3.65 -24.22
N LYS A 114 -5.46 -2.83 -23.17
CA LYS A 114 -4.31 -2.12 -22.63
C LYS A 114 -3.80 -2.89 -21.41
N GLY A 115 -3.00 -3.90 -21.69
CA GLY A 115 -2.34 -4.77 -20.71
C GLY A 115 -1.01 -5.30 -21.26
N ASN A 116 -0.52 -6.40 -20.71
CA ASN A 116 0.67 -7.09 -21.22
C ASN A 116 0.46 -8.61 -21.15
N GLU A 117 0.65 -9.31 -22.27
CA GLU A 117 0.53 -10.78 -22.37
C GLU A 117 -0.81 -11.37 -21.85
N GLY A 118 -1.90 -10.61 -22.02
CA GLY A 118 -3.24 -10.98 -21.54
C GLY A 118 -3.44 -10.79 -20.03
N ILE A 119 -2.53 -10.08 -19.36
CA ILE A 119 -2.61 -9.70 -17.95
C ILE A 119 -2.99 -8.22 -17.86
N PHE A 120 -4.06 -7.95 -17.10
CA PHE A 120 -4.60 -6.62 -16.88
C PHE A 120 -4.59 -6.28 -15.39
N CYS A 121 -3.78 -5.29 -15.04
CA CYS A 121 -3.54 -4.83 -13.69
C CYS A 121 -3.98 -3.38 -13.56
N GLY A 122 -4.60 -3.05 -12.43
CA GLY A 122 -5.01 -1.70 -12.08
C GLY A 122 -4.36 -1.24 -10.79
N ALA A 123 -4.29 0.07 -10.64
CA ALA A 123 -3.87 0.72 -9.41
C ALA A 123 -4.59 2.06 -9.24
N ALA A 124 -4.74 2.52 -8.01
CA ALA A 124 -5.31 3.82 -7.69
C ALA A 124 -4.61 4.47 -6.50
N ILE A 125 -4.61 5.80 -6.48
CA ILE A 125 -4.06 6.64 -5.43
C ILE A 125 -5.09 7.72 -5.07
N GLU A 126 -5.26 7.96 -3.78
CA GLU A 126 -5.99 9.10 -3.24
C GLU A 126 -5.00 10.18 -2.84
N LEU A 127 -5.08 11.32 -3.53
CA LEU A 127 -4.26 12.49 -3.26
C LEU A 127 -4.75 13.23 -2.00
N LYS A 128 -3.94 14.14 -1.49
CA LYS A 128 -4.23 14.87 -0.23
C LYS A 128 -5.50 15.72 -0.28
N ASP A 129 -5.92 16.13 -1.48
CA ASP A 129 -7.16 16.87 -1.74
C ASP A 129 -8.39 15.95 -1.90
N GLY A 130 -8.22 14.62 -1.79
CA GLY A 130 -9.25 13.62 -2.01
C GLY A 130 -9.41 13.20 -3.47
N THR A 131 -8.63 13.77 -4.40
CA THR A 131 -8.69 13.39 -5.81
C THR A 131 -8.18 11.96 -5.99
N ILE A 132 -8.97 11.14 -6.69
CA ILE A 132 -8.58 9.78 -7.05
C ILE A 132 -7.95 9.77 -8.44
N ILE A 133 -6.71 9.29 -8.53
CA ILE A 133 -6.01 9.04 -9.79
C ILE A 133 -5.82 7.53 -9.96
N THR A 134 -5.94 7.05 -11.20
CA THR A 134 -5.81 5.63 -11.52
C THR A 134 -4.71 5.37 -12.55
N GLY A 135 -4.20 4.15 -12.57
CA GLY A 135 -3.22 3.65 -13.52
C GLY A 135 -3.54 2.21 -13.91
N ASN A 136 -3.20 1.85 -15.15
CA ASN A 136 -3.27 0.48 -15.64
C ASN A 136 -1.96 0.09 -16.31
N ASN A 137 -1.65 -1.20 -16.32
CA ASN A 137 -0.47 -1.69 -17.01
C ASN A 137 -0.63 -1.60 -18.53
N SER A 138 0.49 -1.67 -19.22
CA SER A 138 0.55 -1.75 -20.68
C SER A 138 1.81 -2.51 -21.09
N ALA A 139 1.97 -2.72 -22.39
CA ALA A 139 3.21 -3.27 -22.94
C ALA A 139 4.48 -2.47 -22.57
N LEU A 140 4.34 -1.16 -22.26
CA LEU A 140 5.49 -0.30 -21.91
C LEU A 140 5.74 -0.18 -20.41
N MET A 141 4.72 -0.29 -19.57
CA MET A 141 4.85 0.08 -18.15
C MET A 141 3.86 -0.65 -17.25
N HIS A 142 4.29 -0.89 -16.01
CA HIS A 142 3.46 -1.44 -14.95
C HIS A 142 2.36 -0.46 -14.52
N ALA A 143 1.34 -0.99 -13.82
CA ALA A 143 0.23 -0.18 -13.32
C ALA A 143 0.67 0.86 -12.29
N SER A 144 1.63 0.50 -11.42
CA SER A 144 2.34 1.39 -10.47
C SER A 144 3.02 2.56 -11.18
N SER A 145 3.81 2.29 -12.23
CA SER A 145 4.49 3.28 -13.06
C SER A 145 3.50 4.24 -13.70
N SER A 146 2.46 3.71 -14.35
CA SER A 146 1.40 4.52 -14.96
C SER A 146 0.69 5.37 -13.92
N LEU A 147 0.36 4.81 -12.76
CA LEU A 147 -0.31 5.51 -11.66
C LEU A 147 0.51 6.72 -11.20
N VAL A 148 1.80 6.51 -10.90
CA VAL A 148 2.68 7.57 -10.41
C VAL A 148 2.84 8.66 -11.47
N LEU A 149 3.05 8.31 -12.74
CA LEU A 149 3.12 9.28 -13.83
C LEU A 149 1.83 10.09 -13.99
N HIS A 150 0.66 9.46 -13.87
CA HIS A 150 -0.62 10.18 -13.92
C HIS A 150 -0.79 11.12 -12.72
N ALA A 151 -0.44 10.67 -11.52
CA ALA A 151 -0.57 11.44 -10.29
C ALA A 151 0.32 12.69 -10.31
N ILE A 152 1.59 12.56 -10.68
CA ILE A 152 2.50 13.71 -10.75
C ILE A 152 2.16 14.67 -11.90
N LYS A 153 1.61 14.16 -13.01
CA LYS A 153 1.09 15.03 -14.08
C LYS A 153 -0.08 15.86 -13.59
N HIS A 154 -1.00 15.24 -12.86
CA HIS A 154 -2.14 15.93 -12.26
C HIS A 154 -1.67 17.02 -11.28
N LEU A 155 -0.79 16.67 -10.34
CA LEU A 155 -0.25 17.60 -9.33
C LEU A 155 0.59 18.76 -9.90
N ALA A 156 1.14 18.58 -11.11
CA ALA A 156 1.92 19.60 -11.82
C ALA A 156 1.10 20.34 -12.89
N ASP A 157 -0.22 20.10 -12.98
CA ASP A 157 -1.10 20.64 -14.02
C ASP A 157 -0.61 20.36 -15.46
N ILE A 158 0.07 19.23 -15.66
CA ILE A 158 0.62 18.83 -16.96
C ILE A 158 -0.45 18.10 -17.76
N PRO A 159 -0.80 18.58 -18.98
CA PRO A 159 -1.81 17.94 -19.80
C PRO A 159 -1.51 16.47 -20.12
N ALA A 160 -2.55 15.63 -20.14
CA ALA A 160 -2.43 14.18 -20.40
C ALA A 160 -1.68 13.85 -21.70
N LYS A 161 -1.79 14.69 -22.75
CA LYS A 161 -1.11 14.51 -24.03
C LYS A 161 0.41 14.69 -23.99
N ILE A 162 0.96 15.31 -22.94
CA ILE A 162 2.41 15.51 -22.81
C ILE A 162 3.05 14.22 -22.32
N LYS A 163 3.97 13.66 -23.11
CA LYS A 163 4.80 12.52 -22.72
C LYS A 163 5.92 13.01 -21.81
N LEU A 164 5.95 12.51 -20.57
CA LEU A 164 7.06 12.78 -19.65
C LEU A 164 8.29 11.92 -19.97
N LEU A 165 8.08 10.76 -20.58
CA LEU A 165 9.14 9.86 -21.04
C LEU A 165 9.09 9.84 -22.57
N PRO A 166 10.04 10.53 -23.26
CA PRO A 166 10.17 10.47 -24.70
C PRO A 166 10.50 9.06 -25.18
N ASP A 167 10.12 8.75 -26.43
CA ASP A 167 10.30 7.42 -27.00
C ASP A 167 11.79 7.01 -27.05
N THR A 168 12.72 7.98 -27.15
CA THR A 168 14.17 7.74 -27.08
C THR A 168 14.61 7.08 -25.78
N ILE A 169 14.07 7.51 -24.64
CA ILE A 169 14.40 6.95 -23.33
C ILE A 169 13.74 5.58 -23.17
N THR A 170 12.44 5.47 -23.47
CA THR A 170 11.73 4.19 -23.33
C THR A 170 12.27 3.11 -24.26
N ASN A 171 12.69 3.48 -25.47
CA ASN A 171 13.32 2.55 -26.41
C ASN A 171 14.72 2.15 -25.94
N SER A 172 15.50 3.06 -25.34
CA SER A 172 16.81 2.73 -24.79
C SER A 172 16.71 1.70 -23.66
N VAL A 173 15.75 1.87 -22.74
CA VAL A 173 15.54 0.90 -21.65
C VAL A 173 15.02 -0.43 -22.20
N ARG A 174 14.09 -0.38 -23.16
CA ARG A 174 13.61 -1.59 -23.87
C ARG A 174 14.77 -2.38 -24.48
N ASN A 175 15.63 -1.72 -25.27
CA ASN A 175 16.74 -2.39 -25.95
C ASN A 175 17.74 -3.00 -24.95
N LEU A 176 17.98 -2.33 -23.82
CA LEU A 176 18.79 -2.90 -22.74
C LEU A 176 18.17 -4.20 -22.21
N LYS A 177 16.87 -4.19 -21.90
CA LYS A 177 16.17 -5.37 -21.40
C LYS A 177 16.14 -6.51 -22.41
N THR A 178 15.76 -6.23 -23.65
CA THR A 178 15.55 -7.27 -24.66
C THR A 178 16.84 -7.77 -25.28
N ASP A 179 17.66 -6.85 -25.79
CA ASP A 179 18.75 -7.21 -26.72
C ASP A 179 20.05 -7.51 -25.97
N ILE A 180 20.22 -6.91 -24.79
CA ILE A 180 21.44 -7.04 -23.98
C ILE A 180 21.22 -8.03 -22.82
N LEU A 181 20.13 -7.85 -22.06
CA LEU A 181 19.85 -8.67 -20.87
C LEU A 181 18.98 -9.91 -21.17
N ASN A 182 18.44 -10.05 -22.38
CA ASN A 182 17.58 -11.17 -22.79
C ASN A 182 16.35 -11.37 -21.88
N GLU A 183 15.84 -10.28 -21.31
CA GLU A 183 14.60 -10.30 -20.53
C GLU A 183 13.39 -10.46 -21.46
N ARG A 184 12.44 -11.29 -21.05
CA ARG A 184 11.17 -11.46 -21.78
C ARG A 184 10.23 -10.27 -21.58
N THR A 185 10.29 -9.63 -20.43
CA THR A 185 9.37 -8.55 -20.05
C THR A 185 10.01 -7.20 -20.31
N VAL A 186 9.39 -6.43 -21.19
CA VAL A 186 9.87 -5.09 -21.59
C VAL A 186 9.23 -3.97 -20.76
N SER A 187 8.25 -4.32 -19.94
CA SER A 187 7.46 -3.36 -19.18
C SER A 187 8.29 -2.73 -18.06
N LEU A 188 8.28 -1.40 -17.99
CA LEU A 188 8.99 -0.62 -16.99
C LEU A 188 8.29 -0.71 -15.64
N ASP A 189 9.01 -1.18 -14.62
CA ASP A 189 8.56 -1.08 -13.24
C ASP A 189 8.72 0.35 -12.70
N LEU A 190 8.25 0.60 -11.48
CA LEU A 190 8.26 1.94 -10.92
C LEU A 190 9.67 2.46 -10.64
N GLU A 191 10.60 1.61 -10.19
CA GLU A 191 11.97 2.05 -9.91
C GLU A 191 12.66 2.50 -11.20
N GLU A 192 12.55 1.71 -12.27
CA GLU A 192 13.06 2.06 -13.59
C GLU A 192 12.39 3.31 -14.15
N THR A 193 11.08 3.45 -13.95
CA THR A 193 10.31 4.62 -14.38
C THR A 193 10.80 5.89 -13.70
N LEU A 194 11.10 5.84 -12.40
CA LEU A 194 11.63 7.00 -11.66
C LEU A 194 13.03 7.39 -12.14
N ILE A 195 13.89 6.41 -12.43
CA ILE A 195 15.22 6.65 -13.01
C ILE A 195 15.09 7.28 -14.40
N ALA A 196 14.26 6.70 -15.27
CA ALA A 196 14.02 7.20 -16.62
C ALA A 196 13.44 8.62 -16.60
N LEU A 197 12.54 8.92 -15.65
CA LEU A 197 11.97 10.25 -15.47
C LEU A 197 13.04 11.26 -15.05
N SER A 198 13.94 10.88 -14.12
CA SER A 198 15.08 11.72 -13.71
C SER A 198 16.01 12.05 -14.87
N ILE A 199 16.27 11.08 -15.76
CA ILE A 199 17.05 11.33 -16.98
C ILE A 199 16.28 12.27 -17.90
N SER A 200 14.97 12.05 -18.09
CA SER A 200 14.16 12.91 -18.96
C SER A 200 14.12 14.35 -18.47
N ALA A 201 14.12 14.61 -17.16
CA ALA A 201 14.06 15.95 -16.60
C ALA A 201 15.24 16.85 -17.00
N THR A 202 16.38 16.25 -17.37
CA THR A 202 17.56 17.01 -17.86
C THR A 202 17.30 17.77 -19.16
N THR A 203 16.33 17.32 -19.96
CA THR A 203 16.03 17.87 -21.30
C THR A 203 14.55 18.18 -21.52
N ASN A 204 13.67 17.78 -20.59
CA ASN A 204 12.23 17.98 -20.64
C ASN A 204 11.74 18.78 -19.42
N PRO A 205 11.45 20.09 -19.57
CA PRO A 205 10.96 20.92 -18.48
C PRO A 205 9.68 20.39 -17.83
N ALA A 206 8.80 19.73 -18.58
CA ALA A 206 7.59 19.13 -18.01
C ALA A 206 7.93 17.93 -17.10
N ALA A 207 8.94 17.13 -17.45
CA ALA A 207 9.41 16.05 -16.57
C ALA A 207 10.05 16.61 -15.29
N GLN A 208 10.80 17.72 -15.37
CA GLN A 208 11.35 18.39 -14.20
C GLN A 208 10.24 18.85 -13.23
N LEU A 209 9.22 19.54 -13.75
CA LEU A 209 8.06 19.95 -12.93
C LEU A 209 7.35 18.76 -12.28
N ALA A 210 7.23 17.65 -13.01
CA ALA A 210 6.59 16.44 -12.50
C ALA A 210 7.38 15.79 -11.35
N ILE A 211 8.73 15.76 -11.43
CA ILE A 211 9.57 15.18 -10.37
C ILE A 211 9.40 15.91 -9.04
N GLU A 212 9.29 17.23 -9.07
CA GLU A 212 9.12 18.05 -7.85
C GLU A 212 7.87 17.65 -7.06
N LYS A 213 6.85 17.12 -7.77
CA LYS A 213 5.58 16.65 -7.18
C LYS A 213 5.64 15.26 -6.55
N LEU A 214 6.72 14.49 -6.73
CA LEU A 214 6.84 13.15 -6.13
C LEU A 214 6.78 13.20 -4.60
N THR A 215 7.31 14.27 -3.98
CA THR A 215 7.27 14.46 -2.53
C THR A 215 5.86 14.61 -1.97
N GLU A 216 4.91 15.06 -2.80
CA GLU A 216 3.53 15.27 -2.42
C GLU A 216 2.76 13.94 -2.28
N LEU A 217 3.26 12.85 -2.89
CA LEU A 217 2.67 11.51 -2.81
C LEU A 217 2.86 10.83 -1.45
N ARG A 218 3.78 11.32 -0.61
CA ARG A 218 4.04 10.74 0.71
C ARG A 218 2.76 10.73 1.56
N ASN A 219 2.52 9.61 2.21
CA ASN A 219 1.34 9.27 3.02
C ASN A 219 0.01 9.20 2.25
N CYS A 220 0.03 9.27 0.91
CA CYS A 220 -1.18 9.02 0.11
C CYS A 220 -1.52 7.52 0.17
N GLU A 221 -2.82 7.22 0.18
CA GLU A 221 -3.31 5.85 0.17
C GLU A 221 -3.24 5.30 -1.26
N VAL A 222 -2.68 4.10 -1.43
CA VAL A 222 -2.57 3.41 -2.73
C VAL A 222 -3.15 2.02 -2.61
N HIS A 223 -3.81 1.56 -3.68
CA HIS A 223 -4.21 0.17 -3.84
C HIS A 223 -3.83 -0.38 -5.21
N MET A 224 -3.39 -1.64 -5.26
CA MET A 224 -3.05 -2.38 -6.48
C MET A 224 -3.85 -3.67 -6.58
N THR A 225 -4.26 -4.04 -7.79
CA THR A 225 -5.01 -5.29 -8.02
C THR A 225 -4.14 -6.56 -8.02
N HIS A 226 -2.86 -6.43 -7.67
CA HIS A 226 -1.87 -7.51 -7.61
C HIS A 226 -0.77 -7.18 -6.60
N ILE A 227 -0.06 -8.21 -6.17
CA ILE A 227 1.16 -8.10 -5.37
C ILE A 227 2.24 -7.44 -6.23
N PRO A 228 2.80 -6.29 -5.81
CA PRO A 228 3.82 -5.57 -6.59
C PRO A 228 5.07 -6.44 -6.78
N THR A 229 5.77 -6.24 -7.91
CA THR A 229 7.11 -6.83 -8.08
C THR A 229 8.11 -6.11 -7.16
N PRO A 230 9.32 -6.67 -6.94
CA PRO A 230 10.33 -6.03 -6.09
C PRO A 230 10.68 -4.59 -6.49
N GLY A 231 10.78 -4.29 -7.80
CA GLY A 231 11.05 -2.94 -8.30
C GLY A 231 9.88 -1.98 -8.04
N ASP A 232 8.64 -2.45 -8.20
CA ASP A 232 7.45 -1.66 -7.87
C ASP A 232 7.34 -1.38 -6.37
N GLU A 233 7.53 -2.40 -5.55
CA GLU A 233 7.49 -2.28 -4.09
C GLU A 233 8.58 -1.33 -3.59
N ALA A 234 9.80 -1.46 -4.10
CA ALA A 234 10.91 -0.57 -3.75
C ALA A 234 10.59 0.89 -4.10
N GLY A 235 10.05 1.14 -5.30
CA GLY A 235 9.63 2.47 -5.74
C GLY A 235 8.53 3.05 -4.85
N LEU A 236 7.44 2.32 -4.63
CA LEU A 236 6.30 2.77 -3.82
C LEU A 236 6.73 3.03 -2.37
N ARG A 237 7.55 2.15 -1.80
CA ARG A 237 8.08 2.31 -0.44
C ARG A 237 8.95 3.56 -0.30
N ARG A 238 9.81 3.84 -1.28
CA ARG A 238 10.66 5.05 -1.29
C ARG A 238 9.84 6.34 -1.40
N LEU A 239 8.74 6.32 -2.15
CA LEU A 239 7.79 7.44 -2.22
C LEU A 239 7.02 7.63 -0.89
N GLY A 240 6.98 6.60 -0.04
CA GLY A 240 6.34 6.68 1.27
C GLY A 240 4.82 6.68 1.18
N VAL A 241 4.24 6.01 0.17
CA VAL A 241 2.79 5.81 0.06
C VAL A 241 2.32 4.68 0.99
N ASN A 242 1.06 4.74 1.40
CA ASN A 242 0.41 3.69 2.17
C ASN A 242 -0.20 2.65 1.23
N LEU A 243 0.61 1.65 0.86
CA LEU A 243 0.25 0.62 -0.13
C LEU A 243 -0.60 -0.51 0.47
N THR A 244 -1.65 -0.89 -0.24
CA THR A 244 -2.32 -2.20 -0.11
C THR A 244 -2.41 -2.89 -1.47
N SER A 245 -2.54 -4.22 -1.48
CA SER A 245 -2.66 -5.00 -2.71
C SER A 245 -3.63 -6.17 -2.55
N GLU A 246 -4.22 -6.61 -3.67
CA GLU A 246 -4.89 -7.90 -3.72
C GLU A 246 -3.87 -9.05 -3.76
N PRO A 247 -4.20 -10.24 -3.21
CA PRO A 247 -3.31 -11.40 -3.17
C PRO A 247 -3.29 -12.15 -4.51
N HIS A 248 -3.04 -11.43 -5.60
CA HIS A 248 -2.92 -11.95 -6.95
C HIS A 248 -1.52 -11.65 -7.48
N PHE A 249 -0.90 -12.60 -8.17
CA PHE A 249 0.41 -12.39 -8.79
C PHE A 249 0.25 -11.67 -10.14
N SER A 250 1.24 -10.84 -10.50
CA SER A 250 1.29 -10.09 -11.77
C SER A 250 1.71 -10.91 -12.99
N THR A 251 1.93 -12.22 -12.82
CA THR A 251 2.43 -13.12 -13.86
C THR A 251 1.71 -14.46 -13.79
N LYS A 252 1.83 -15.24 -14.86
CA LYS A 252 1.38 -16.65 -14.88
C LYS A 252 2.33 -17.59 -14.11
N ASN A 253 3.50 -17.11 -13.68
CA ASN A 253 4.53 -17.89 -13.03
C ASN A 253 4.67 -17.46 -11.56
N LEU A 254 4.44 -18.40 -10.64
CA LEU A 254 4.51 -18.12 -9.20
C LEU A 254 5.90 -17.69 -8.69
N PHE A 255 6.95 -17.93 -9.48
CA PHE A 255 8.33 -17.58 -9.17
C PHE A 255 8.92 -16.76 -10.32
N MET A 256 9.39 -15.55 -10.03
CA MET A 256 10.37 -14.87 -10.87
C MET A 256 11.76 -15.41 -10.46
N PRO A 257 12.58 -15.92 -11.40
CA PRO A 257 13.93 -16.40 -11.11
C PRO A 257 14.88 -15.27 -10.70
#